data_AF-A0A1G7FCD7-F1
#
_entry.id   AF-A0A1G7FCD7-F1
#
_cell.length_a   1.000
_cell.length_b   1.000
_cell.length_c   1.000
_cell.angle_alpha   90.00
_cell.angle_beta   90.00
_cell.angle_gamma   90.00
#
_symmetry.space_group_name_H-M   'P 1'
#
loop_
_entity.id
_entity.type
_entity.pdbx_description
1 polymer ?
#
loop_
_entity_poly.entity_id
_entity_poly.type
_entity_poly.pdbx_seq_one_letter_code
_entity_poly.pdbx_strand_id
1 'polypeptide(L)' 'MPDFEFECPHCGGRTVVDEAVRRLLVANGCVVCGGVVTGDAFTRGTAV' A
#
# COMPACT_ATOMS: atom_id res chain seq x y z
N MET A 1 -7.48 -13.02 -0.66
CA MET A 1 -8.10 -12.37 0.52
C MET A 1 -7.13 -11.26 0.83
N PRO A 2 -7.57 -10.00 0.85
CA PRO A 2 -6.62 -8.91 0.98
C PRO A 2 -5.86 -9.01 2.31
N ASP A 3 -4.54 -9.11 2.22
CA ASP A 3 -3.66 -9.28 3.39
C ASP A 3 -3.19 -7.93 3.98
N PHE A 4 -3.28 -6.84 3.22
CA PHE A 4 -2.69 -5.54 3.60
C PHE A 4 -3.61 -4.36 3.29
N GLU A 5 -3.70 -3.42 4.21
CA GLU A 5 -4.22 -2.07 3.97
C GLU A 5 -3.05 -1.16 3.58
N PHE A 6 -3.12 -0.58 2.39
CA PHE A 6 -2.21 0.45 1.92
C PHE A 6 -2.76 1.84 2.23
N GLU A 7 -1.93 2.70 2.81
CA GLU A 7 -2.20 4.13 2.98
C GLU A 7 -1.01 4.95 2.47
N CYS A 8 -1.24 5.79 1.46
CA CYS A 8 -0.18 6.63 0.92
C CYS A 8 0.12 7.82 1.84
N PRO A 9 1.37 8.01 2.30
CA PRO A 9 1.74 9.14 3.16
C PRO A 9 1.74 10.51 2.44
N HIS A 10 1.68 10.51 1.10
CA HIS A 10 1.74 11.75 0.31
C HIS A 10 0.35 12.31 -0.02
N CYS A 11 -0.57 11.45 -0.44
CA CYS A 11 -1.91 11.88 -0.85
C CYS A 11 -3.04 11.41 0.09
N GLY A 12 -2.73 10.57 1.09
CA GLY A 12 -3.74 9.98 1.98
C GLY A 12 -4.62 8.93 1.30
N GLY A 13 -4.27 8.49 0.10
CA GLY A 13 -5.02 7.46 -0.62
C GLY A 13 -4.93 6.12 0.10
N ARG A 14 -6.08 5.55 0.48
CA ARG A 14 -6.17 4.26 1.16
C ARG A 14 -6.85 3.21 0.28
N THR A 15 -6.27 2.02 0.19
CA THR A 15 -6.90 0.88 -0.50
C THR A 15 -6.42 -0.44 0.09
N VAL A 16 -7.18 -1.51 -0.12
CA VAL A 16 -6.82 -2.83 0.37
C VAL A 16 -6.17 -3.61 -0.77
N VAL A 17 -5.00 -4.19 -0.50
CA VAL A 17 -4.13 -4.80 -1.51
C VAL A 17 -3.55 -6.13 -1.04
N ASP A 18 -3.34 -7.05 -1.96
CA ASP A 18 -2.59 -8.29 -1.70
C ASP A 18 -1.07 -8.04 -1.80
N GLU A 19 -0.29 -9.03 -1.36
CA GLU A 19 1.19 -8.91 -1.30
C GLU A 19 1.85 -8.60 -2.65
N ALA A 20 1.30 -9.13 -3.75
CA ALA A 20 1.79 -8.85 -5.10
C ALA A 20 1.65 -7.36 -5.46
N VAL A 21 0.49 -6.78 -5.15
CA VAL A 21 0.20 -5.36 -5.41
C VAL A 21 1.02 -4.46 -4.48
N ARG A 22 1.21 -4.85 -3.21
CA ARG A 22 2.14 -4.17 -2.30
C ARG A 22 3.54 -4.06 -2.88
N ARG A 23 4.10 -5.14 -3.42
CA ARG A 23 5.43 -5.12 -4.04
C ARG A 23 5.49 -4.19 -5.25
N LEU A 24 4.44 -4.18 -6.09
CA LEU A 24 4.34 -3.28 -7.23
C LEU A 24 4.28 -1.81 -6.80
N LEU A 25 3.49 -1.48 -5.78
CA LEU A 25 3.38 -0.12 -5.24
C LEU A 25 4.68 0.36 -4.60
N VAL A 26 5.42 -0.50 -3.90
CA VAL A 26 6.75 -0.15 -3.36
C VAL A 26 7.76 0.06 -4.48
N ALA A 27 7.72 -0.76 -5.54
CA ALA A 27 8.66 -0.67 -6.66
C ALA A 27 8.40 0.53 -7.58
N ASN A 28 7.12 0.85 -7.85
CA ASN A 28 6.73 1.89 -8.80
C ASN A 28 6.30 3.20 -8.13
N GLY A 29 6.05 3.20 -6.82
CA GLY A 29 5.44 4.30 -6.10
C GLY A 29 3.91 4.28 -6.13
N CYS A 30 3.30 5.29 -5.53
CA CYS A 30 1.85 5.41 -5.48
C CYS A 30 1.29 5.67 -6.88
N VAL A 31 0.37 4.82 -7.35
CA VAL A 31 -0.28 4.98 -8.67
C VAL A 31 -1.17 6.23 -8.77
N VAL A 32 -1.54 6.84 -7.64
CA VAL A 32 -2.44 8.01 -7.60
C VAL A 32 -1.65 9.32 -7.72
N CYS A 33 -0.59 9.48 -6.92
CA CYS A 33 0.17 10.73 -6.85
C CYS A 33 1.61 10.62 -7.38
N GLY A 34 2.09 9.41 -7.69
CA GLY A 34 3.49 9.17 -8.06
C GLY A 34 4.49 9.27 -6.90
N GLY A 35 4.02 9.52 -5.67
CA GLY A 35 4.88 9.65 -4.49
C GLY A 35 5.59 8.33 -4.15
N VAL A 36 6.81 8.43 -3.61
CA VAL A 36 7.60 7.27 -3.19
C VAL A 36 6.88 6.56 -2.05
N VAL A 37 6.65 5.27 -2.21
CA VAL A 37 5.97 4.43 -1.23
C VAL A 37 6.96 3.41 -0.68
N THR A 38 6.98 3.26 0.64
CA THR A 38 7.81 2.27 1.33
C THR A 38 6.92 1.23 2.02
N GLY A 39 7.53 0.15 2.52
CA GLY A 39 6.80 -0.91 3.22
C GLY A 39 6.02 -0.45 4.45
N ASP A 40 6.35 0.71 5.01
CA ASP A 40 5.69 1.36 6.17
C ASP A 40 4.28 1.86 5.84
N ALA A 41 4.02 2.13 4.55
CA ALA A 41 2.70 2.53 4.05
C ALA A 41 1.67 1.39 4.06
N PHE A 42 2.04 0.19 4.54
CA PHE A 42 1.21 -1.00 4.51
C PHE A 42 1.03 -1.57 5.92
N THR A 43 -0.22 -1.68 6.35
CA THR A 43 -0.59 -2.34 7.61
C THR A 43 -1.14 -3.73 7.29
N ARG A 44 -0.64 -4.77 7.98
CA ARG A 44 -1.27 -6.10 7.89
C ARG A 44 -2.61 -6.05 8.58
N GLY A 45 -3.67 -6.41 7.86
CA GLY A 45 -4.96 -6.69 8.47
C GLY A 45 -4.87 -7.99 9.25
N THR A 46 -4.41 -7.94 10.50
CA THR A 46 -4.59 -9.07 11.42
C THR A 46 -6.10 -9.18 11.66
N ALA A 47 -6.76 -10.07 10.92
CA ALA A 47 -8.07 -10.57 11.31
C ALA A 47 -7.87 -11.30 12.65
N VAL A 48 -8.21 -10.61 13.74
CA VAL A 48 -8.33 -11.17 15.09
C VAL A 48 -9.72 -11.75 15.25
#